data_AF-A0A0D8L1E1-F1
#
_entry.id   AF-A0A0D8L1E1-F1
#
_cell.length_a   1.000
_cell.length_b   1.000
_cell.length_c   1.000
_cell.angle_alpha   90.00
_cell.angle_beta   90.00
_cell.angle_gamma   90.00
#
_symmetry.space_group_name_H-M   'P 1'
#
loop_
_entity.id
_entity.type
_entity.pdbx_description
1 polymer ?
#
loop_
_entity_poly.entity_id
_entity_poly.type
_entity_poly.pdbx_seq_one_letter_code
_entity_poly.pdbx_strand_id
1 'polypeptide(L)'
;MVSKTDTSNDYRKWRKSDTVWMLGLYGTAIGAGVLFLPINAGIGGLIPLIIMAVLAFPMTFFAHRGMCRFVLSGKNPGEDITEVVEEHFGSRAGGLITLLYFFAIYPILLVYSVAITNTVESFIVNQMHMTAPP
;
A
#
# COMPACT_ATOMS: atom_id res chain seq x y z
N MET A 1 -34.27 -21.20 -23.78
CA MET A 1 -32.86 -21.36 -24.17
C MET A 1 -32.21 -19.99 -24.16
N VAL A 2 -31.49 -19.64 -23.08
CA VAL A 2 -30.73 -18.39 -23.02
C VAL A 2 -29.36 -18.66 -23.61
N SER A 3 -29.03 -17.96 -24.70
CA SER A 3 -27.73 -18.02 -25.35
C SER A 3 -26.66 -17.46 -24.41
N LYS A 4 -25.83 -18.33 -23.84
CA LYS A 4 -24.53 -17.95 -23.28
C LYS A 4 -23.58 -17.75 -24.46
N THR A 5 -23.60 -16.57 -25.05
CA THR A 5 -22.52 -16.12 -25.93
C THR A 5 -21.30 -15.79 -25.08
N ASP A 6 -20.24 -16.53 -25.33
CA ASP A 6 -18.91 -16.42 -24.75
C ASP A 6 -18.33 -15.00 -24.80
N THR A 7 -18.20 -14.32 -23.66
CA THR A 7 -17.32 -13.16 -23.52
C THR A 7 -15.88 -13.64 -23.30
N SER A 8 -15.25 -14.03 -24.41
CA SER A 8 -13.83 -14.32 -24.47
C SER A 8 -13.00 -13.03 -24.36
N ASN A 9 -12.24 -12.90 -23.27
CA ASN A 9 -10.94 -12.23 -23.20
C ASN A 9 -10.81 -10.69 -23.31
N ASP A 10 -11.78 -9.87 -22.86
CA ASP A 10 -11.64 -8.39 -22.85
C ASP A 10 -10.80 -7.84 -21.67
N TYR A 11 -10.42 -8.67 -20.69
CA TYR A 11 -9.56 -8.27 -19.56
C TYR A 11 -8.10 -8.01 -19.94
N ARG A 12 -7.69 -8.29 -21.18
CA ARG A 12 -6.36 -7.95 -21.70
C ARG A 12 -6.25 -6.53 -22.25
N LYS A 13 -7.38 -5.87 -22.51
CA LYS A 13 -7.40 -4.53 -23.11
C LYS A 13 -7.36 -3.48 -22.00
N TRP A 14 -6.31 -2.65 -22.01
CA TRP A 14 -6.15 -1.58 -21.03
C TRP A 14 -7.33 -0.60 -21.07
N ARG A 15 -7.97 -0.38 -19.92
CA ARG A 15 -9.11 0.51 -19.76
C ARG A 15 -8.68 1.80 -19.08
N LYS A 16 -9.47 2.87 -19.27
CA LYS A 16 -9.24 4.15 -18.57
C LYS A 16 -9.25 3.97 -17.04
N SER A 17 -10.08 3.06 -16.54
CA SER A 17 -10.10 2.69 -15.12
C SER A 17 -8.75 2.19 -14.64
N ASP A 18 -8.03 1.45 -15.47
CA ASP A 18 -6.77 0.80 -15.08
C ASP A 18 -5.68 1.86 -14.88
N THR A 19 -5.66 2.90 -15.72
CA THR A 19 -4.81 4.08 -15.49
C THR A 19 -5.17 4.80 -14.19
N VAL A 20 -6.46 5.02 -13.92
CA VAL A 20 -6.90 5.72 -12.70
C VAL A 20 -6.49 4.93 -11.46
N TRP A 21 -6.73 3.62 -11.44
CA TRP A 21 -6.33 2.74 -10.34
C TRP A 21 -4.81 2.64 -10.20
N MET A 22 -4.07 2.51 -11.31
CA MET A 22 -2.60 2.48 -11.28
C MET A 22 -2.02 3.78 -10.72
N LEU A 23 -2.52 4.94 -11.15
CA LEU A 23 -2.07 6.24 -10.65
C LEU A 23 -2.45 6.43 -9.18
N GLY A 24 -3.64 6.00 -8.77
CA GLY A 24 -4.06 6.02 -7.36
C GLY A 24 -3.14 5.18 -6.47
N LEU A 25 -2.84 3.95 -6.87
CA LEU A 25 -1.91 3.05 -6.17
C LEU A 25 -0.47 3.58 -6.16
N TYR A 26 -0.04 4.23 -7.23
CA TYR A 26 1.27 4.89 -7.27
C TYR A 26 1.33 6.09 -6.30
N GLY A 27 0.26 6.89 -6.24
CA GLY A 27 0.16 8.03 -5.33
C GLY A 27 0.22 7.65 -3.86
N THR A 28 -0.37 6.51 -3.47
CA THR A 28 -0.26 5.99 -2.10
C THR A 28 1.13 5.42 -1.80
N ALA A 29 1.79 4.80 -2.78
CA ALA A 29 3.14 4.26 -2.63
C ALA A 29 4.23 5.34 -2.47
N ILE A 30 4.10 6.49 -3.15
CA ILE A 30 5.04 7.64 -3.09
C ILE A 30 4.87 8.50 -1.82
N GLY A 31 4.00 8.12 -0.89
CA GLY A 31 3.75 8.86 0.36
C GLY A 31 4.99 9.05 1.26
N ALA A 32 4.77 9.56 2.47
CA ALA A 32 5.82 9.96 3.42
C ALA A 32 6.96 8.93 3.61
N GLY A 33 6.67 7.62 3.51
CA GLY A 33 7.68 6.56 3.61
C GLY A 33 8.80 6.66 2.57
N VAL A 34 8.53 7.10 1.33
CA VAL A 34 9.56 7.26 0.29
C VAL A 34 10.38 8.54 0.48
N LEU A 35 9.89 9.51 1.25
CA LEU A 35 10.67 10.72 1.56
C LEU A 35 11.64 10.47 2.72
N PHE A 36 11.21 9.80 3.79
CA PHE A 36 12.03 9.65 5.00
C PHE A 36 12.96 8.42 4.98
N LEU A 37 12.63 7.36 4.23
CA LEU A 37 13.44 6.13 4.18
C LEU A 37 14.75 6.30 3.38
N PRO A 38 14.75 6.91 2.17
CA PRO A 38 15.98 7.14 1.41
C PRO A 38 16.88 8.22 2.02
N ILE A 39 16.31 9.20 2.75
CA ILE A 39 17.11 10.19 3.48
C ILE A 39 17.95 9.49 4.55
N ASN A 40 17.32 8.66 5.39
CA ASN A 40 18.03 7.96 6.46
C ASN A 40 18.95 6.85 5.92
N ALA A 41 18.52 6.10 4.91
CA ALA A 41 19.31 5.00 4.36
C ALA A 41 20.41 5.48 3.38
N GLY A 42 20.24 6.65 2.79
CA GLY A 42 21.22 7.33 1.94
C GLY A 42 22.39 7.96 2.71
N ILE A 43 22.32 8.07 4.05
CA ILE A 43 23.47 8.40 4.90
C ILE A 43 24.62 7.39 4.67
N GLY A 44 24.29 6.14 4.32
CA GLY A 44 25.26 5.11 3.94
C GLY A 44 25.80 5.20 2.50
N GLY A 45 25.39 6.20 1.71
CA GLY A 45 25.78 6.41 0.31
C GLY A 45 24.85 5.74 -0.71
N LEU A 46 25.22 5.82 -1.99
CA LEU A 46 24.40 5.34 -3.12
C LEU A 46 24.31 3.80 -3.19
N ILE A 47 25.38 3.10 -2.79
CA ILE A 47 25.46 1.63 -2.94
C ILE A 47 24.39 0.90 -2.09
N PRO A 48 24.19 1.22 -0.79
CA PRO A 48 23.11 0.63 -0.01
C PRO A 48 21.71 0.84 -0.62
N LEU A 49 21.45 2.01 -1.21
CA LEU A 49 20.17 2.31 -1.87
C LEU A 49 19.91 1.38 -3.06
N ILE A 50 20.93 1.13 -3.89
CA ILE A 50 20.82 0.21 -5.04
C ILE A 50 20.55 -1.21 -4.55
N ILE A 51 21.27 -1.66 -3.52
CA ILE A 51 21.08 -3.01 -2.94
C ILE A 51 19.67 -3.17 -2.40
N MET A 52 19.17 -2.20 -1.62
CA MET A 52 17.79 -2.24 -1.11
C MET A 52 16.77 -2.22 -2.24
N ALA A 53 16.96 -1.44 -3.29
CA ALA A 53 16.06 -1.42 -4.43
C ALA A 53 15.99 -2.79 -5.14
N VAL A 54 17.14 -3.43 -5.36
CA VAL A 54 17.23 -4.75 -6.01
C VAL A 54 16.58 -5.84 -5.16
N LEU A 55 16.67 -5.77 -3.84
CA LEU A 55 16.06 -6.75 -2.92
C LEU A 55 14.59 -6.48 -2.65
N ALA A 56 14.19 -5.22 -2.50
CA ALA A 56 12.82 -4.82 -2.24
C ALA A 56 11.91 -5.08 -3.44
N PHE A 57 12.43 -4.95 -4.67
CA PHE A 57 11.66 -5.19 -5.89
C PHE A 57 11.03 -6.60 -5.96
N PRO A 58 11.81 -7.72 -5.94
CA PRO A 58 11.21 -9.06 -6.00
C PRO A 58 10.33 -9.33 -4.79
N MET A 59 10.75 -8.90 -3.59
CA MET A 59 9.97 -9.10 -2.36
C MET A 59 8.56 -8.48 -2.49
N THR A 60 8.49 -7.20 -2.88
CA THR A 60 7.21 -6.48 -3.02
C THR A 60 6.41 -6.98 -4.22
N PHE A 61 7.04 -7.27 -5.35
CA PHE A 61 6.36 -7.74 -6.56
C PHE A 61 5.66 -9.09 -6.33
N PHE A 62 6.36 -10.07 -5.76
CA PHE A 62 5.78 -11.39 -5.51
C PHE A 62 4.73 -11.37 -4.41
N ALA A 63 4.94 -10.59 -3.34
CA ALA A 63 3.95 -10.45 -2.27
C ALA A 63 2.64 -9.83 -2.78
N HIS A 64 2.69 -8.71 -3.51
CA HIS A 64 1.49 -8.09 -4.08
C HIS A 64 0.79 -9.02 -5.07
N ARG A 65 1.54 -9.73 -5.93
CA ARG A 65 0.94 -10.70 -6.86
C ARG A 65 0.24 -11.85 -6.14
N GLY A 66 0.81 -12.34 -5.04
CA GLY A 66 0.19 -13.35 -4.18
C GLY A 66 -1.10 -12.84 -3.55
N MET A 67 -1.06 -11.64 -2.97
CA MET A 67 -2.22 -10.98 -2.36
C MET A 67 -3.35 -10.73 -3.36
N CYS A 68 -3.05 -10.23 -4.56
CA CYS A 68 -4.07 -10.03 -5.59
C CYS A 68 -4.75 -11.35 -5.99
N ARG A 69 -3.99 -12.44 -6.14
CA ARG A 69 -4.56 -13.76 -6.46
C ARG A 69 -5.42 -14.30 -5.32
N PHE A 70 -4.98 -14.07 -4.09
CA PHE A 70 -5.72 -14.47 -2.90
C PHE A 70 -7.04 -13.71 -2.76
N VAL A 71 -7.03 -12.38 -2.89
CA VAL A 71 -8.27 -11.58 -2.84
C VAL A 71 -9.23 -11.96 -3.97
N LEU A 72 -8.71 -12.23 -5.18
CA LEU A 72 -9.53 -12.66 -6.31
C LEU A 72 -10.02 -14.12 -6.21
N SER A 73 -9.56 -14.92 -5.24
CA SER A 73 -10.06 -16.29 -5.03
C SER A 73 -11.28 -16.35 -4.12
N GLY A 74 -11.69 -15.24 -3.49
CA GLY A 74 -12.94 -15.14 -2.72
C GLY A 74 -14.16 -15.46 -3.59
N LYS A 75 -15.13 -16.18 -3.02
CA LYS A 75 -16.32 -16.60 -3.77
C LYS A 75 -17.29 -15.46 -4.08
N ASN A 76 -17.44 -14.48 -3.20
CA ASN A 76 -18.37 -13.37 -3.45
C ASN A 76 -17.63 -12.10 -3.89
N PRO A 77 -18.09 -11.46 -4.99
CA PRO A 77 -17.49 -10.22 -5.46
C PRO A 77 -17.81 -9.08 -4.48
N GLY A 78 -16.77 -8.42 -3.97
CA GLY A 78 -16.88 -7.27 -3.06
C GLY A 78 -16.66 -7.59 -1.59
N GLU A 79 -16.27 -8.82 -1.26
CA GLU A 79 -15.87 -9.19 0.10
C GLU A 79 -14.55 -8.56 0.51
N ASP A 80 -14.45 -8.22 1.79
CA ASP A 80 -13.23 -7.68 2.37
C ASP A 80 -12.17 -8.76 2.55
N ILE A 81 -10.90 -8.35 2.65
CA ILE A 81 -9.79 -9.30 2.82
C ILE A 81 -9.97 -10.24 4.02
N THR A 82 -10.61 -9.76 5.09
CA THR A 82 -10.92 -10.56 6.28
C THR A 82 -11.88 -11.70 5.98
N GLU A 83 -12.90 -11.46 5.14
CA GLU A 83 -13.88 -12.46 4.73
C GLU A 83 -13.23 -13.50 3.82
N VAL A 84 -12.35 -13.09 2.90
CA VAL A 84 -11.59 -14.02 2.04
C VAL A 84 -10.65 -14.91 2.87
N VAL A 85 -10.05 -14.37 3.94
CA VAL A 85 -9.26 -15.16 4.91
C VAL A 85 -10.14 -16.12 5.69
N GLU A 86 -11.28 -15.67 6.19
CA GLU A 86 -12.21 -16.51 6.92
C GLU A 86 -12.75 -17.65 6.04
N GLU A 87 -12.97 -17.40 4.75
CA GLU A 87 -13.39 -18.42 3.79
C GLU A 87 -12.31 -19.50 3.60
N HIS A 88 -11.04 -19.12 3.45
CA HIS A 88 -9.95 -20.06 3.15
C HIS A 88 -9.36 -20.74 4.39
N PHE A 89 -9.36 -20.05 5.53
CA PHE A 89 -8.64 -20.46 6.75
C PHE A 89 -9.55 -20.55 8.00
N GLY A 90 -10.81 -20.16 7.90
CA GLY A 90 -11.80 -20.22 8.98
C GLY A 90 -11.84 -18.96 9.86
N SER A 91 -12.91 -18.85 10.67
CA SER A 91 -13.23 -17.67 11.47
C SER A 91 -12.12 -17.22 12.44
N ARG A 92 -11.39 -18.18 13.03
CA ARG A 92 -10.26 -17.89 13.93
C ARG A 92 -9.09 -17.19 13.22
N ALA A 93 -8.85 -17.53 11.95
CA ALA A 93 -7.81 -16.89 11.15
C ALA A 93 -8.22 -15.47 10.72
N GLY A 94 -9.49 -15.26 10.37
CA GLY A 94 -10.05 -13.93 10.09
C GLY A 94 -9.89 -12.98 11.29
N GLY A 95 -10.21 -13.43 12.50
CA GLY A 95 -10.00 -12.68 13.73
C GLY A 95 -8.51 -12.33 13.99
N LEU A 96 -7.59 -13.27 13.77
CA LEU A 96 -6.16 -13.03 13.94
C LEU A 96 -5.61 -12.01 12.92
N ILE A 97 -6.00 -12.13 11.65
CA ILE A 97 -5.60 -11.17 10.61
C ILE A 97 -6.15 -9.78 10.92
N THR A 98 -7.39 -9.67 11.42
CA THR A 98 -7.99 -8.38 11.81
C THR A 98 -7.19 -7.73 12.94
N LEU A 99 -6.76 -8.52 13.94
CA LEU A 99 -5.91 -8.03 15.02
C LEU A 99 -4.54 -7.55 14.50
N LEU A 100 -3.90 -8.33 13.62
CA LEU A 100 -2.63 -7.94 13.00
C LEU A 100 -2.77 -6.70 12.13
N TYR A 101 -3.89 -6.55 11.42
CA TYR A 101 -4.21 -5.39 10.61
C TYR A 101 -4.32 -4.12 11.48
N PHE A 102 -4.96 -4.22 12.64
CA PHE A 102 -5.01 -3.12 13.61
C PHE A 102 -3.60 -2.73 14.08
N PHE A 103 -2.78 -3.70 14.50
CA PHE A 103 -1.41 -3.44 14.94
C PHE A 103 -0.49 -2.94 13.83
N ALA A 104 -0.78 -3.22 12.56
CA ALA A 104 -0.04 -2.66 11.45
C ALA A 104 -0.43 -1.19 11.20
N ILE A 105 -1.72 -0.89 11.11
CA ILE A 105 -2.18 0.45 10.72
C ILE A 105 -2.07 1.46 11.85
N TYR A 106 -2.42 1.09 13.08
CA TYR A 106 -2.46 2.04 14.19
C TYR A 106 -1.09 2.73 14.43
N PRO A 107 0.05 2.03 14.51
CA PRO A 107 1.36 2.68 14.64
C PRO A 107 1.76 3.50 13.42
N ILE A 108 1.42 3.05 12.20
CA ILE A 108 1.70 3.80 10.96
C ILE A 108 1.01 5.16 11.02
N LEU A 109 -0.25 5.20 11.47
CA LEU A 109 -1.00 6.45 11.63
C LEU A 109 -0.35 7.37 12.69
N LEU A 110 0.09 6.84 13.83
CA LEU A 110 0.76 7.63 14.86
C LEU A 110 2.07 8.26 14.36
N VAL A 111 2.91 7.48 13.67
CA VAL A 111 4.17 7.99 13.09
C VAL A 111 3.88 9.04 12.01
N TYR A 112 2.83 8.82 11.22
CA TYR A 112 2.41 9.77 10.19
C TYR A 112 1.94 11.10 10.78
N SER A 113 1.19 11.06 11.90
CA SER A 113 0.80 12.28 12.63
C SER A 113 2.02 13.08 13.07
N VAL A 114 3.03 12.44 13.67
CA VAL A 114 4.29 13.10 14.09
C VAL A 114 5.07 13.65 12.89
N ALA A 115 5.10 12.92 11.78
CA ALA A 115 5.78 13.39 10.57
C ALA A 115 5.13 14.65 9.98
N ILE A 116 3.79 14.72 9.97
CA ILE A 116 3.06 15.92 9.52
C ILE A 116 3.35 17.10 10.44
N THR A 117 3.26 16.94 11.76
CA THR A 117 3.50 18.05 12.69
C THR A 117 4.91 18.62 12.50
N ASN A 118 5.92 17.75 12.40
CA ASN A 118 7.31 18.16 12.18
C ASN A 118 7.51 18.87 10.83
N THR A 119 6.83 18.41 9.78
CA THR A 119 6.92 19.01 8.44
C THR A 119 6.25 20.37 8.39
N VAL A 120 5.08 20.50 9.01
CA VAL A 120 4.34 21.77 9.12
C VAL A 120 5.14 22.79 9.93
N GLU A 121 5.69 22.38 11.07
CA GLU A 121 6.58 23.22 11.88
C GLU A 121 7.81 23.67 11.06
N SER A 122 8.47 22.73 10.39
CA SER A 122 9.63 23.04 9.52
C SER A 122 9.26 24.02 8.40
N PHE A 123 8.06 23.92 7.84
CA PHE A 123 7.56 24.85 6.83
C PHE A 123 7.32 26.25 7.40
N ILE A 124 6.70 26.34 8.60
CA ILE A 124 6.46 27.62 9.30
C ILE A 124 7.78 28.35 9.55
N VAL A 125 8.78 27.63 10.08
CA VAL A 125 10.07 28.23 10.44
C VAL A 125 10.92 28.56 9.21
N ASN A 126 11.08 27.61 8.29
CA ASN A 126 12.06 27.76 7.20
C ASN A 126 11.50 28.44 5.94
N GLN A 127 10.19 28.37 5.69
CA GLN A 127 9.58 28.96 4.49
C GLN A 127 8.78 30.22 4.82
N MET A 128 8.01 30.21 5.90
CA MET A 128 7.24 31.38 6.32
C MET A 128 8.00 32.34 7.23
N HIS A 129 9.20 31.96 7.70
CA HIS A 129 10.03 32.75 8.63
C HIS A 129 9.27 33.19 9.89
N MET A 130 8.31 32.37 10.33
CA MET A 130 7.52 32.60 11.53
C MET A 130 8.04 31.72 12.68
N THR A 131 7.90 32.18 13.92
CA THR A 131 8.19 31.34 15.09
C THR A 131 7.16 30.22 15.16
N ALA A 132 7.63 28.99 15.42
CA ALA A 132 6.75 27.83 15.57
C ALA A 132 5.69 28.08 16.68
N PRO A 133 4.41 27.73 16.44
CA PRO A 133 3.40 27.75 17.49
C PRO A 133 3.72 26.68 18.57
N PRO A 134 3.34 26.92 19.85
CA PRO A 134 3.62 26.00 20.96
C PRO A 134 2.85 24.68 20.87
#